data_AF-A0A814VYR0-F1
#
_entry.id   AF-A0A814VYR0-F1
#
_cell.length_a   1.000
_cell.length_b   1.000
_cell.length_c   1.000
_cell.angle_alpha   90.00
_cell.angle_beta   90.00
_cell.angle_gamma   90.00
#
_symmetry.space_group_name_H-M   'P 1'
#
loop_
_entity.id
_entity.type
_entity.pdbx_description
1 polymer ?
#
loop_
_entity_poly.entity_id
_entity_poly.type
_entity_poly.pdbx_seq_one_letter_code
_entity_poly.pdbx_strand_id
1 'polypeptide(L)'
;MLLSIFVFIGWIIQILICFYFVRFISNIIIRCILTLVPCIILTYVVAYDHPPLQMTSMLFVTYCWLASIRLIHLIVLTPDQCPTLSDYILKFLWMFFPIVRCPPDQHQKWPILYDLVCAGIKIIVNHWIYKWLLICEGSDSCFRRIMFYILILTYSFLLDIQCAILRTITHDKYMLKPMNNFPIMSRSLHEFWGRRYNQLVGTIFRESLFQPIRQHLSSTKIASLLVFFTSGLLHMHLAIVALKDYQTIIPALVFFVLHGMACTIEAHVPFQLPVLLSWLLTQLFLLVTASLQIGPFIRIGPKFYSLNPPPLFEQQWIPKLRVPNFCPK
;
A
#
# COMPACT_ATOMS: atom_id res chain seq x y z
N MET A 1 -4.51 25.23 -6.70
CA MET A 1 -3.20 25.64 -6.15
C MET A 1 -3.30 26.18 -4.72
N LEU A 2 -4.07 27.25 -4.47
CA LEU A 2 -4.24 27.79 -3.11
C LEU A 2 -4.81 26.76 -2.11
N LEU A 3 -5.87 26.03 -2.49
CA LEU A 3 -6.46 24.99 -1.62
C LEU A 3 -5.46 23.88 -1.24
N SER A 4 -4.64 23.43 -2.20
CA SER A 4 -3.61 22.41 -1.98
C SER A 4 -2.54 22.90 -0.98
N ILE A 5 -2.17 24.18 -1.03
CA ILE A 5 -1.25 24.81 -0.07
C ILE A 5 -1.89 24.86 1.33
N PHE A 6 -3.16 25.26 1.44
CA PHE A 6 -3.87 25.29 2.72
C PHE A 6 -3.98 23.91 3.36
N VAL A 7 -4.29 22.88 2.57
CA VAL A 7 -4.30 21.49 3.06
C VAL A 7 -2.93 21.06 3.56
N PHE A 8 -1.88 21.36 2.81
CA PHE A 8 -0.51 21.01 3.20
C PHE A 8 -0.09 21.70 4.51
N ILE A 9 -0.36 23.02 4.62
CA ILE A 9 -0.15 23.77 5.86
C ILE A 9 -1.00 23.18 7.00
N GLY A 10 -2.25 22.80 6.72
CA GLY A 10 -3.13 22.14 7.68
C GLY A 10 -2.55 20.84 8.22
N TRP A 11 -1.94 20.00 7.38
CA TRP A 11 -1.23 18.79 7.83
C TRP A 11 -0.03 19.12 8.72
N ILE A 12 0.77 20.13 8.37
CA ILE A 12 1.90 20.57 9.20
C ILE A 12 1.42 21.04 10.57
N ILE A 13 0.41 21.92 10.59
CA ILE A 13 -0.18 22.43 11.83
C ILE A 13 -0.73 21.28 12.67
N GLN A 14 -1.44 20.32 12.05
CA GLN A 14 -1.98 19.17 12.77
C GLN A 14 -0.88 18.30 13.39
N ILE A 15 0.22 18.04 12.67
CA ILE A 15 1.36 17.32 13.21
C ILE A 15 1.94 18.04 14.43
N LEU A 16 2.15 19.36 14.34
CA LEU A 16 2.68 20.18 15.42
C LEU A 16 1.74 20.23 16.63
N ILE A 17 0.43 20.40 16.40
CA ILE A 17 -0.58 20.41 17.47
C ILE A 17 -0.64 19.06 18.18
N CYS A 18 -0.66 17.96 17.41
CA CYS A 18 -0.65 16.62 17.98
C CYS A 18 0.59 16.37 18.84
N PHE A 19 1.76 16.80 18.35
CA PHE A 19 3.04 16.57 19.02
C PHE A 19 3.22 17.46 20.26
N TYR A 20 2.89 18.76 20.20
CA TYR A 20 3.18 19.68 21.30
C TYR A 20 2.05 19.80 22.32
N PHE A 21 0.80 19.53 21.95
CA PHE A 21 -0.34 19.76 22.84
C PHE A 21 -1.18 18.51 23.07
N VAL A 22 -1.70 17.89 22.00
CA VAL A 22 -2.72 16.82 22.14
C VAL A 22 -2.17 15.62 22.89
N ARG A 23 -0.92 15.20 22.63
CA ARG A 23 -0.34 14.01 23.27
C ARG A 23 -0.31 14.07 24.81
N PHE A 24 -0.28 15.27 25.40
CA PHE A 24 -0.21 15.50 26.85
C PHE A 24 -1.58 15.47 27.54
N ILE A 25 -2.67 15.42 26.77
CA ILE A 25 -4.02 15.35 27.32
C ILE A 25 -4.24 13.95 27.91
N SER A 26 -4.59 13.86 29.19
CA SER A 26 -4.76 12.58 29.89
C SER A 26 -5.92 11.75 29.34
N ASN A 27 -7.01 12.39 28.92
CA ASN A 27 -8.20 11.72 28.40
C ASN A 27 -7.96 11.21 26.96
N ILE A 28 -7.92 9.88 26.79
CA ILE A 28 -7.72 9.24 25.49
C ILE A 28 -8.81 9.58 24.47
N ILE A 29 -10.06 9.77 24.90
CA ILE A 29 -11.17 10.10 24.00
C ILE A 29 -10.95 11.50 23.41
N ILE A 30 -10.56 12.47 24.25
CA ILE A 30 -10.25 13.83 23.79
C ILE A 30 -9.06 13.81 22.84
N ARG A 31 -8.00 13.04 23.16
CA ARG A 31 -6.85 12.85 22.25
C ARG A 31 -7.27 12.27 20.91
N CYS A 32 -8.12 11.24 20.91
CA CYS A 32 -8.65 10.65 19.69
C CYS A 32 -9.39 11.68 18.84
N ILE A 33 -10.32 12.44 19.44
CA ILE A 33 -11.13 13.43 18.73
C ILE A 33 -10.24 14.51 18.11
N LEU A 34 -9.37 15.13 18.91
CA LEU A 34 -8.48 16.20 18.46
C LEU A 34 -7.45 15.74 17.42
N THR A 35 -7.12 14.45 17.40
CA THR A 35 -6.23 13.89 16.38
C THR A 35 -6.99 13.52 15.10
N LEU A 36 -8.08 12.77 15.22
CA LEU A 36 -8.76 12.14 14.09
C LEU A 36 -9.70 13.08 13.34
N VAL A 37 -10.42 13.98 14.02
CA VAL A 37 -11.38 14.88 13.35
C VAL A 37 -10.67 15.79 12.32
N PRO A 38 -9.56 16.48 12.64
CA PRO A 38 -8.84 17.27 11.65
C PRO A 38 -8.27 16.41 10.52
N CYS A 39 -7.77 15.20 10.82
CA CYS A 39 -7.29 14.26 9.80
C CYS A 39 -8.39 13.87 8.80
N ILE A 40 -9.60 13.59 9.30
CA ILE A 40 -10.77 13.25 8.48
C ILE A 40 -11.14 14.43 7.60
N ILE A 41 -11.21 15.65 8.17
CA ILE A 41 -11.54 16.87 7.41
C ILE A 41 -10.49 17.12 6.31
N LEU A 42 -9.21 17.08 6.66
CA LEU A 42 -8.12 17.29 5.69
C LEU A 42 -8.15 16.25 4.57
N THR A 43 -8.35 14.97 4.92
CA THR A 43 -8.46 13.89 3.93
C THR A 43 -9.70 14.06 3.05
N TYR A 44 -10.84 14.49 3.61
CA TYR A 44 -12.06 14.76 2.88
C TYR A 44 -11.88 15.91 1.88
N VAL A 45 -11.26 17.03 2.30
CA VAL A 45 -10.97 18.17 1.42
C VAL A 45 -10.07 17.74 0.25
N VAL A 46 -9.04 16.94 0.51
CA VAL A 46 -8.17 16.38 -0.55
C VAL A 46 -8.99 15.52 -1.51
N ALA A 47 -9.78 14.60 -0.98
CA ALA A 47 -10.56 13.67 -1.77
C ALA A 47 -11.63 14.36 -2.63
N TYR A 48 -12.19 15.48 -2.15
CA TYR A 48 -13.20 16.26 -2.87
C TYR A 48 -12.60 17.08 -4.01
N ASP A 49 -11.44 17.70 -3.81
CA ASP A 49 -10.79 18.57 -4.80
C ASP A 49 -10.15 17.78 -5.95
N HIS A 50 -9.81 16.51 -5.73
CA HIS A 50 -9.10 15.70 -6.71
C HIS A 50 -10.05 14.98 -7.68
N PRO A 51 -9.72 14.93 -8.99
CA PRO A 51 -10.54 14.27 -9.98
C PRO A 51 -10.62 12.75 -9.72
N PRO A 52 -11.81 12.15 -9.87
CA PRO A 52 -11.95 10.70 -9.77
C PRO A 52 -11.27 10.00 -10.95
N LEU A 53 -11.04 8.71 -10.78
CA LEU A 53 -10.43 7.79 -11.74
C LEU A 53 -8.96 8.10 -12.07
N GLN A 54 -8.32 9.02 -11.37
CA GLN A 54 -6.87 9.28 -11.50
C GLN A 54 -6.09 8.57 -10.39
N MET A 55 -4.99 7.93 -10.76
CA MET A 55 -4.08 7.24 -9.85
C MET A 55 -3.36 8.24 -8.94
N THR A 56 -3.05 9.44 -9.43
CA THR A 56 -2.50 10.53 -8.63
C THR A 56 -3.44 10.91 -7.48
N SER A 57 -4.74 11.05 -7.75
CA SER A 57 -5.77 11.29 -6.72
C SER A 57 -5.81 10.16 -5.69
N MET A 58 -5.76 8.89 -6.13
CA MET A 58 -5.71 7.74 -5.22
C MET A 58 -4.48 7.78 -4.32
N LEU A 59 -3.31 8.12 -4.88
CA LEU A 59 -2.06 8.25 -4.12
C LEU A 59 -2.15 9.37 -3.08
N PHE A 60 -2.65 10.56 -3.43
CA PHE A 60 -2.80 11.67 -2.47
C PHE A 60 -3.72 11.32 -1.31
N VAL A 61 -4.89 10.71 -1.59
CA VAL A 61 -5.81 10.25 -0.54
C VAL A 61 -5.15 9.16 0.32
N THR A 62 -4.42 8.24 -0.29
CA THR A 62 -3.67 7.20 0.43
C THR A 62 -2.60 7.80 1.35
N TYR A 63 -1.85 8.80 0.90
CA TYR A 63 -0.86 9.48 1.74
C TYR A 63 -1.50 10.23 2.92
N CYS A 64 -2.67 10.85 2.74
CA CYS A 64 -3.43 11.47 3.83
C CYS A 64 -3.85 10.44 4.89
N TRP A 65 -4.29 9.26 4.46
CA TRP A 65 -4.57 8.14 5.36
C TRP A 65 -3.33 7.66 6.10
N LEU A 66 -2.21 7.46 5.40
CA LEU A 66 -0.96 7.03 6.03
C LEU A 66 -0.43 8.08 7.03
N ALA A 67 -0.59 9.37 6.73
CA ALA A 67 -0.29 10.46 7.65
C ALA A 67 -1.17 10.42 8.90
N SER A 68 -2.48 10.17 8.71
CA SER A 68 -3.44 9.97 9.81
C SER A 68 -3.04 8.79 10.70
N ILE A 69 -2.69 7.66 10.08
CA ILE A 69 -2.24 6.44 10.75
C ILE A 69 -0.96 6.70 11.56
N ARG A 70 0.00 7.44 11.00
CA ARG A 70 1.20 7.86 11.72
C ARG A 70 0.85 8.72 12.95
N LEU A 71 -0.14 9.60 12.87
CA LEU A 71 -0.60 10.41 14.01
C LEU A 71 -1.27 9.58 15.11
N ILE A 72 -1.88 8.42 14.81
CA ILE A 72 -2.48 7.54 15.83
C ILE A 72 -1.44 7.05 16.83
N HIS A 73 -0.19 6.91 16.41
CA HIS A 73 0.94 6.60 17.30
C HIS A 73 1.03 7.55 18.51
N LEU A 74 0.70 8.84 18.34
CA LEU A 74 0.71 9.86 19.41
C LEU A 74 -0.51 9.79 20.34
N ILE A 75 -1.58 9.12 19.93
CA ILE A 75 -2.77 8.92 20.77
C ILE A 75 -2.49 7.87 21.85
N VAL A 76 -1.83 6.78 21.45
CA VAL A 76 -1.72 5.57 22.28
C VAL A 76 -0.50 5.62 23.21
N LEU A 77 0.61 6.22 22.76
CA LEU A 77 1.81 6.31 23.58
C LEU A 77 1.66 7.32 24.72
N THR A 78 2.30 7.03 25.85
CA THR A 78 2.47 7.99 26.94
C THR A 78 3.53 9.04 26.56
N PRO A 79 3.46 10.27 27.12
CA PRO A 79 4.41 11.33 26.83
C PRO A 79 5.88 10.92 27.01
N ASP A 80 6.16 10.05 27.98
CA ASP A 80 7.51 9.61 28.35
C ASP A 80 8.11 8.58 27.38
N GLN A 81 7.28 7.97 26.53
CA GLN A 81 7.68 6.97 25.54
C GLN A 81 7.81 7.56 24.13
N CYS A 82 7.60 8.88 23.98
CA CYS A 82 7.56 9.51 22.68
C CYS A 82 8.97 9.90 22.16
N PRO A 83 9.23 9.69 20.86
CA PRO A 83 10.46 10.14 20.23
C PRO A 83 10.56 11.68 20.22
N THR A 84 11.77 12.21 20.03
CA THR A 84 11.97 13.66 19.82
C THR A 84 11.19 14.14 18.58
N LEU A 85 10.94 15.46 18.45
CA LEU A 85 10.24 15.97 17.26
C LEU A 85 11.00 15.61 15.98
N SER A 86 12.34 15.69 16.03
CA SER A 86 13.22 15.33 14.90
C SER A 86 13.02 13.88 14.48
N ASP A 87 13.08 12.95 15.44
CA ASP A 87 12.86 11.52 15.18
C ASP A 87 11.46 11.25 14.63
N TYR A 88 10.45 11.98 15.13
CA TYR A 88 9.08 11.84 14.66
C TYR A 88 8.90 12.36 13.23
N ILE A 89 9.48 13.52 12.90
CA ILE A 89 9.51 14.05 11.53
C ILE A 89 10.24 13.07 10.61
N LEU A 90 11.36 12.49 11.05
CA LEU A 90 12.10 11.50 10.26
C LEU A 90 11.24 10.27 9.94
N LYS A 91 10.41 9.80 10.89
CA LYS A 91 9.44 8.72 10.64
C LYS A 91 8.38 9.09 9.60
N PHE A 92 7.95 10.34 9.56
CA PHE A 92 7.05 10.85 8.52
C PHE A 92 7.74 10.92 7.16
N LEU A 93 8.94 11.48 7.11
CA LEU A 93 9.72 11.59 5.86
C LEU A 93 10.10 10.21 5.30
N TRP A 94 10.33 9.22 6.17
CA TRP A 94 10.62 7.85 5.76
C TRP A 94 9.49 7.20 4.94
N MET A 95 8.24 7.69 5.05
CA MET A 95 7.15 7.23 4.18
C MET A 95 7.39 7.56 2.71
N PHE A 96 8.02 8.70 2.43
CA PHE A 96 8.34 9.16 1.08
C PHE A 96 9.68 8.63 0.62
N PHE A 97 10.63 8.48 1.54
CA PHE A 97 11.99 8.00 1.28
C PHE A 97 12.32 6.82 2.19
N PRO A 98 11.80 5.61 1.91
CA PRO A 98 11.96 4.47 2.81
C PRO A 98 13.33 3.82 2.61
N ILE A 99 14.39 4.57 2.88
CA ILE A 99 15.78 4.12 2.74
C ILE A 99 16.12 3.21 3.92
N VAL A 100 16.71 2.07 3.61
CA VAL A 100 17.17 1.08 4.60
C VAL A 100 18.58 0.63 4.26
N ARG A 101 19.34 0.22 5.28
CA ARG A 101 20.67 -0.35 5.09
C ARG A 101 20.56 -1.74 4.45
N CYS A 102 21.43 -2.04 3.50
CA CYS A 102 21.51 -3.37 2.90
C CYS A 102 21.89 -4.41 3.98
N PRO A 103 21.14 -5.52 4.12
CA PRO A 103 21.48 -6.57 5.08
C PRO A 103 22.80 -7.25 4.69
N PRO A 104 23.70 -7.56 5.65
CA PRO A 104 24.98 -8.19 5.36
C PRO A 104 24.84 -9.55 4.67
N ASP A 105 23.79 -10.31 5.01
CA ASP A 105 23.54 -11.64 4.45
C ASP A 105 22.86 -11.63 3.07
N GLN A 106 22.50 -10.46 2.55
CA GLN A 106 21.82 -10.27 1.27
C GLN A 106 22.69 -9.58 0.21
N HIS A 107 24.02 -9.68 0.31
CA HIS A 107 24.92 -9.23 -0.77
C HIS A 107 24.69 -10.07 -2.02
N GLN A 108 23.72 -9.65 -2.82
CA GLN A 108 23.45 -10.23 -4.12
C GLN A 108 24.61 -9.88 -5.05
N LYS A 109 25.10 -10.86 -5.82
CA LYS A 109 26.07 -10.58 -6.87
C LYS A 109 25.40 -9.68 -7.92
N TRP A 110 25.99 -8.51 -8.17
CA TRP A 110 25.51 -7.51 -9.14
C TRP A 110 24.10 -6.96 -8.85
N PRO A 111 23.88 -6.31 -7.68
CA PRO A 111 22.55 -5.88 -7.26
C PRO A 111 22.00 -4.75 -8.15
N ILE A 112 22.85 -3.83 -8.58
CA ILE A 112 22.48 -2.75 -9.51
C ILE A 112 22.02 -3.33 -10.86
N LEU A 113 22.76 -4.29 -11.41
CA LEU A 113 22.39 -4.95 -12.67
C LEU A 113 21.05 -5.69 -12.52
N TYR A 114 20.86 -6.39 -11.41
CA TYR A 114 19.59 -7.06 -11.12
C TYR A 114 18.42 -6.07 -11.09
N ASP A 115 18.54 -4.96 -10.36
CA ASP A 115 17.49 -3.93 -10.28
C ASP A 115 17.18 -3.34 -11.67
N LEU A 116 18.21 -3.06 -12.49
CA LEU A 116 18.04 -2.56 -13.86
C LEU A 116 17.37 -3.59 -14.79
N VAL A 117 17.75 -4.87 -14.71
CA VAL A 117 17.14 -5.94 -15.49
C VAL A 117 15.68 -6.13 -15.08
N CYS A 118 15.38 -6.14 -13.78
CA CYS A 118 14.02 -6.21 -13.27
C CYS A 118 13.18 -5.01 -13.76
N ALA A 119 13.73 -3.80 -13.71
CA ALA A 119 13.06 -2.61 -14.23
C ALA A 119 12.74 -2.77 -15.73
N GLY A 120 13.72 -3.18 -16.54
CA GLY A 120 13.55 -3.37 -17.98
C GLY A 120 12.48 -4.40 -18.32
N ILE A 121 12.51 -5.57 -17.67
CA ILE A 121 11.50 -6.62 -17.86
C ILE A 121 10.11 -6.10 -17.47
N LYS A 122 9.99 -5.48 -16.29
CA LYS A 122 8.70 -4.97 -15.81
C LYS A 122 8.15 -3.87 -16.70
N ILE A 123 8.98 -2.97 -17.23
CA ILE A 123 8.55 -1.96 -18.22
C ILE A 123 7.92 -2.64 -19.43
N ILE A 124 8.62 -3.60 -20.05
CA ILE A 124 8.12 -4.29 -21.26
C ILE A 124 6.78 -5.00 -20.97
N VAL A 125 6.71 -5.74 -19.86
CA VAL A 125 5.49 -6.48 -19.49
C VAL A 125 4.35 -5.51 -19.12
N ASN A 126 4.64 -4.44 -18.37
CA ASN A 126 3.64 -3.45 -17.98
C ASN A 126 3.02 -2.78 -19.20
N HIS A 127 3.85 -2.32 -20.14
CA HIS A 127 3.39 -1.66 -21.37
C HIS A 127 2.58 -2.60 -22.25
N TRP A 128 2.98 -3.88 -22.35
CA TRP A 128 2.23 -4.89 -23.10
C TRP A 128 0.83 -5.13 -22.52
N ILE A 129 0.73 -5.32 -21.20
CA ILE A 129 -0.55 -5.53 -20.52
C ILE A 129 -1.41 -4.27 -20.53
N TYR A 130 -0.81 -3.11 -20.28
CA TYR A 130 -1.52 -1.83 -20.28
C TYR A 130 -2.16 -1.55 -21.64
N LYS A 131 -1.44 -1.82 -22.74
CA LYS A 131 -2.00 -1.71 -24.09
C LYS A 131 -3.17 -2.68 -24.33
N TRP A 132 -3.12 -3.90 -23.77
CA TRP A 132 -4.26 -4.83 -23.81
C TRP A 132 -5.48 -4.30 -23.03
N LEU A 133 -5.25 -3.74 -21.84
CA LEU A 133 -6.31 -3.16 -20.98
C LEU A 133 -6.96 -1.90 -21.58
N LEU A 134 -6.25 -1.17 -22.44
CA LEU A 134 -6.81 -0.07 -23.23
C LEU A 134 -7.77 -0.55 -24.33
N ILE A 135 -7.58 -1.75 -24.86
CA ILE A 135 -8.39 -2.29 -25.96
C ILE A 135 -9.63 -3.00 -25.41
N CYS A 136 -9.49 -3.75 -24.31
CA CYS A 136 -10.56 -4.60 -23.81
C CYS A 136 -11.51 -3.90 -22.83
N GLU A 137 -12.81 -3.96 -23.12
CA GLU A 137 -13.89 -3.50 -22.24
C GLU A 137 -13.89 -4.20 -20.88
N GLY A 138 -14.29 -3.46 -19.84
CA GLY A 138 -14.35 -3.93 -18.45
C GLY A 138 -15.09 -5.24 -18.29
N SER A 139 -14.49 -6.23 -17.62
CA SER A 139 -15.12 -7.51 -17.34
C SER A 139 -14.66 -8.09 -16.01
N ASP A 140 -15.48 -8.95 -15.42
CA ASP A 140 -15.16 -9.71 -14.21
C ASP A 140 -14.53 -11.08 -14.55
N SER A 141 -13.94 -11.22 -15.74
CA SER A 141 -13.29 -12.47 -16.14
C SER A 141 -12.05 -12.77 -15.29
N CYS A 142 -11.82 -14.05 -14.97
CA CYS A 142 -10.62 -14.50 -14.25
C CYS A 142 -9.33 -14.07 -14.97
N PHE A 143 -9.33 -14.13 -16.30
CA PHE A 143 -8.19 -13.70 -17.12
C PHE A 143 -7.86 -12.22 -16.91
N ARG A 144 -8.86 -11.33 -16.90
CA ARG A 144 -8.63 -9.89 -16.66
C ARG A 144 -8.11 -9.63 -15.24
N ARG A 145 -8.57 -10.39 -14.23
CA ARG A 145 -8.04 -10.32 -12.86
C ARG A 145 -6.55 -10.64 -12.82
N ILE A 146 -6.14 -11.72 -13.50
CA ILE A 146 -4.72 -12.13 -13.59
C ILE A 146 -3.90 -11.04 -14.31
N MET A 147 -4.39 -10.53 -15.45
CA MET A 147 -3.71 -9.46 -16.18
C MET A 147 -3.52 -8.20 -15.30
N PHE A 148 -4.58 -7.79 -14.59
CA PHE A 148 -4.51 -6.64 -13.68
C PHE A 148 -3.56 -6.87 -12.50
N TYR A 149 -3.52 -8.08 -11.94
CA TYR A 149 -2.57 -8.43 -10.88
C TYR A 149 -1.11 -8.31 -11.37
N ILE A 150 -0.80 -8.82 -12.57
CA ILE A 150 0.53 -8.69 -13.17
C ILE A 150 0.84 -7.22 -13.48
N LEU A 151 -0.15 -6.43 -13.93
CA LEU A 151 0.01 -4.99 -14.13
C LEU A 151 0.45 -4.29 -12.84
N ILE A 152 -0.22 -4.54 -11.71
CA ILE A 152 0.15 -3.93 -10.42
C ILE A 152 1.56 -4.34 -9.99
N LEU A 153 1.89 -5.63 -10.12
CA LEU A 153 3.24 -6.10 -9.77
C LEU A 153 4.32 -5.44 -10.62
N THR A 154 4.07 -5.28 -11.92
CA THR A 154 5.03 -4.68 -12.85
C THR A 154 5.12 -3.15 -12.72
N TYR A 155 4.07 -2.48 -12.25
CA TYR A 155 4.08 -1.03 -12.00
C TYR A 155 5.16 -0.59 -10.98
N SER A 156 5.71 -1.53 -10.22
CA SER A 156 6.85 -1.28 -9.32
C SER A 156 8.18 -1.01 -10.03
N PHE A 157 8.25 -1.00 -11.37
CA PHE A 157 9.50 -0.75 -12.12
C PHE A 157 10.19 0.56 -11.76
N LEU A 158 9.45 1.62 -11.43
CA LEU A 158 10.04 2.89 -10.99
C LEU A 158 10.83 2.74 -9.68
N LEU A 159 10.36 1.88 -8.78
CA LEU A 159 11.05 1.62 -7.52
C LEU A 159 12.35 0.86 -7.76
N ASP A 160 12.38 -0.05 -8.74
CA ASP A 160 13.61 -0.75 -9.11
C ASP A 160 14.64 0.24 -9.70
N ILE A 161 14.20 1.19 -10.53
CA ILE A 161 15.07 2.27 -11.04
C ILE A 161 15.62 3.12 -9.89
N GLN A 162 14.76 3.53 -8.96
CA GLN A 162 15.19 4.31 -7.79
C GLN A 162 16.15 3.52 -6.89
N CYS A 163 15.92 2.22 -6.70
CA CYS A 163 16.84 1.32 -6.01
C CYS A 163 18.20 1.25 -6.71
N ALA A 164 18.22 1.08 -8.03
CA ALA A 164 19.47 1.04 -8.80
C ALA A 164 20.27 2.35 -8.66
N ILE A 165 19.60 3.50 -8.74
CA ILE A 165 20.21 4.83 -8.53
C ILE A 165 20.79 4.92 -7.11
N LEU A 166 19.99 4.58 -6.10
CA LEU A 166 20.42 4.68 -4.69
C LEU A 166 21.61 3.76 -4.38
N ARG A 167 21.59 2.52 -4.86
CA ARG A 167 22.73 1.59 -4.72
C ARG A 167 23.97 2.09 -5.43
N THR A 168 23.81 2.71 -6.60
CA THR A 168 24.94 3.30 -7.34
C THR A 168 25.59 4.43 -6.53
N ILE A 169 24.79 5.39 -6.04
CA ILE A 169 25.27 6.54 -5.28
C ILE A 169 25.89 6.12 -3.94
N THR A 170 25.30 5.13 -3.28
CA THR A 170 25.72 4.72 -1.93
C THR A 170 26.74 3.59 -1.93
N HIS A 171 27.21 3.15 -3.11
CA HIS A 171 28.06 1.97 -3.27
C HIS A 171 27.49 0.73 -2.56
N ASP A 172 26.23 0.45 -2.85
CA ASP A 172 25.44 -0.69 -2.35
C ASP A 172 25.25 -0.74 -0.82
N LYS A 173 25.51 0.36 -0.11
CA LYS A 173 25.30 0.44 1.35
C LYS A 173 23.83 0.57 1.74
N TYR A 174 23.04 1.23 0.90
CA TYR A 174 21.63 1.49 1.14
C TYR A 174 20.77 1.12 -0.06
N MET A 175 19.52 0.78 0.22
CA MET A 175 18.49 0.43 -0.76
C MET A 175 17.15 1.00 -0.30
N LEU A 176 16.16 1.09 -1.20
CA LEU A 176 14.80 1.37 -0.77
C LEU A 176 14.21 0.12 -0.14
N LYS A 177 13.31 0.32 0.82
CA LYS A 177 12.50 -0.75 1.39
C LYS A 177 11.72 -1.42 0.25
N PRO A 178 11.90 -2.74 0.04
CA PRO A 178 11.16 -3.44 -0.99
C PRO A 178 9.66 -3.33 -0.72
N MET A 179 8.86 -2.94 -1.71
CA MET A 179 7.41 -3.02 -1.57
C MET A 179 6.99 -4.48 -1.46
N ASN A 180 7.52 -5.33 -2.34
CA ASN A 180 7.17 -6.74 -2.38
C ASN A 180 8.44 -7.59 -2.38
N ASN A 181 8.40 -8.73 -1.70
CA ASN A 181 9.47 -9.72 -1.62
C ASN A 181 8.91 -11.10 -1.99
N PHE A 182 8.87 -11.38 -3.30
CA PHE A 182 8.33 -12.63 -3.87
C PHE A 182 7.02 -13.08 -3.18
N PRO A 183 5.94 -12.28 -3.22
CA PRO A 183 4.70 -12.56 -2.50
C PRO A 183 4.05 -13.89 -2.94
N ILE A 184 4.27 -14.32 -4.18
CA ILE A 184 3.80 -15.62 -4.66
C ILE A 184 4.47 -16.80 -3.93
N MET A 185 5.62 -16.62 -3.27
CA MET A 185 6.29 -17.68 -2.52
C MET A 185 5.77 -17.84 -1.09
N SER A 186 4.72 -17.12 -0.72
CA SER A 186 4.11 -17.21 0.61
C SER A 186 3.45 -18.57 0.82
N ARG A 187 3.73 -19.19 1.97
CA ARG A 187 3.15 -20.47 2.41
C ARG A 187 2.05 -20.29 3.45
N SER A 188 1.83 -19.07 3.91
CA SER A 188 0.71 -18.69 4.76
C SER A 188 0.32 -17.24 4.50
N LEU A 189 -0.90 -16.86 4.85
CA LEU A 189 -1.36 -15.47 4.77
C LEU A 189 -0.61 -14.57 5.76
N HIS A 190 -0.27 -15.11 6.94
CA HIS A 190 0.60 -14.41 7.90
C HIS A 190 1.97 -14.09 7.29
N GLU A 191 2.59 -15.03 6.54
CA GLU A 191 3.84 -14.76 5.82
C GLU A 191 3.64 -13.73 4.69
N PHE A 192 2.56 -13.86 3.93
CA PHE A 192 2.22 -12.95 2.84
C PHE A 192 2.15 -11.50 3.33
N TRP A 193 1.25 -11.21 4.28
CA TRP A 193 1.05 -9.84 4.78
C TRP A 193 2.15 -9.36 5.72
N GLY A 194 2.72 -10.25 6.52
CA GLY A 194 3.69 -9.88 7.55
C GLY A 194 5.11 -9.70 7.01
N ARG A 195 5.47 -10.35 5.90
CA ARG A 195 6.86 -10.41 5.42
C ARG A 195 7.05 -10.14 3.95
N ARG A 196 6.05 -10.36 3.08
CA ARG A 196 6.30 -10.40 1.63
C ARG A 196 5.56 -9.37 0.81
N TYR A 197 4.36 -8.97 1.21
CA TYR A 197 3.53 -8.04 0.47
C TYR A 197 3.52 -6.66 1.12
N ASN A 198 3.65 -5.62 0.29
CA ASN A 198 3.59 -4.20 0.66
C ASN A 198 4.32 -3.87 1.99
N GLN A 199 5.61 -4.22 2.08
CA GLN A 199 6.36 -4.07 3.33
C GLN A 199 6.49 -2.62 3.80
N LEU A 200 6.41 -1.62 2.90
CA LEU A 200 6.39 -0.21 3.27
C LEU A 200 5.17 0.08 4.15
N VAL A 201 3.98 -0.19 3.62
CA VAL A 201 2.72 0.03 4.34
C VAL A 201 2.66 -0.88 5.57
N GLY A 202 3.08 -2.14 5.45
CA GLY A 202 3.18 -3.06 6.58
C GLY A 202 4.06 -2.51 7.72
N THR A 203 5.17 -1.86 7.40
CA THR A 203 6.06 -1.23 8.40
C THR A 203 5.37 -0.04 9.07
N ILE A 204 4.71 0.84 8.29
CA ILE A 204 3.96 1.99 8.81
C ILE A 204 2.86 1.54 9.76
N PHE A 205 2.02 0.57 9.36
CA PHE A 205 0.95 0.04 10.19
C PHE A 205 1.51 -0.67 11.44
N ARG A 206 2.60 -1.41 11.30
CA ARG A 206 3.21 -2.10 12.44
C ARG A 206 3.66 -1.12 13.52
N GLU A 207 4.38 -0.08 13.12
CA GLU A 207 4.93 0.92 14.04
C GLU A 207 3.86 1.86 14.59
N SER A 208 2.86 2.23 13.79
CA SER A 208 1.93 3.31 14.14
C SER A 208 0.61 2.83 14.74
N LEU A 209 0.24 1.57 14.48
CA LEU A 209 -1.01 0.97 14.96
C LEU A 209 -0.76 -0.31 15.75
N PHE A 210 -0.14 -1.32 15.13
CA PHE A 210 -0.04 -2.64 15.72
C PHE A 210 0.72 -2.63 17.06
N GLN A 211 1.93 -2.09 17.09
CA GLN A 211 2.77 -2.08 18.29
C GLN A 211 2.16 -1.25 19.41
N PRO A 212 1.71 0.00 19.19
CA PRO A 212 1.07 0.78 20.24
C PRO A 212 -0.20 0.11 20.80
N ILE A 213 -1.09 -0.38 19.92
CA ILE A 213 -2.34 -1.03 20.35
C ILE A 213 -2.03 -2.33 21.10
N ARG A 214 -1.08 -3.13 20.62
CA ARG A 214 -0.66 -4.36 21.30
C ARG A 214 -0.12 -4.07 22.69
N GLN A 215 0.69 -3.01 22.86
CA GLN A 215 1.22 -2.59 24.15
C GLN A 215 0.10 -2.12 25.09
N HIS A 216 -0.83 -1.32 24.58
CA HIS A 216 -1.91 -0.74 25.38
C HIS A 216 -2.97 -1.78 25.79
N LEU A 217 -3.37 -2.67 24.88
CA LEU A 217 -4.42 -3.67 25.12
C LEU A 217 -3.88 -5.05 25.50
N SER A 218 -2.55 -5.24 25.52
CA SER A 218 -1.90 -6.54 25.74
C SER A 218 -2.42 -7.69 24.85
N SER A 219 -2.92 -7.36 23.65
CA SER A 219 -3.57 -8.32 22.75
C SER A 219 -3.08 -8.21 21.32
N THR A 220 -2.30 -9.20 20.89
CA THR A 220 -1.83 -9.34 19.50
C THR A 220 -2.99 -9.55 18.53
N LYS A 221 -4.04 -10.29 18.95
CA LYS A 221 -5.21 -10.58 18.12
C LYS A 221 -6.00 -9.31 17.79
N ILE A 222 -6.30 -8.51 18.80
CA ILE A 222 -7.05 -7.25 18.63
C ILE A 222 -6.23 -6.26 17.81
N ALA A 223 -4.93 -6.13 18.08
CA ALA A 223 -4.05 -5.24 17.31
C ALA A 223 -3.98 -5.64 15.82
N SER A 224 -3.88 -6.94 15.53
CA SER A 224 -3.91 -7.46 14.15
C SER A 224 -5.23 -7.13 13.45
N LEU A 225 -6.37 -7.47 14.07
CA LEU A 225 -7.69 -7.20 13.50
C LEU A 225 -7.93 -5.71 13.25
N LEU A 226 -7.52 -4.83 14.17
CA LEU A 226 -7.64 -3.39 14.00
C LEU A 226 -6.78 -2.86 12.83
N VAL A 227 -5.56 -3.37 12.65
CA VAL A 227 -4.71 -3.03 11.50
C VAL A 227 -5.41 -3.36 10.18
N PHE A 228 -5.95 -4.58 10.07
CA PHE A 228 -6.67 -4.99 8.86
C PHE A 228 -7.95 -4.17 8.68
N PHE A 229 -8.71 -3.92 9.74
CA PHE A 229 -9.91 -3.09 9.68
C PHE A 229 -9.61 -1.67 9.20
N THR A 230 -8.58 -1.01 9.75
CA THR A 230 -8.14 0.32 9.30
C THR A 230 -7.69 0.31 7.84
N SER A 231 -7.01 -0.75 7.39
CA SER A 231 -6.68 -0.91 5.97
C SER A 231 -7.93 -1.05 5.09
N GLY A 232 -8.93 -1.80 5.56
CA GLY A 232 -10.23 -1.90 4.89
C GLY A 232 -10.94 -0.56 4.77
N LEU A 233 -10.98 0.26 5.82
CA LEU A 233 -11.57 1.60 5.79
C LEU A 233 -10.90 2.52 4.76
N LEU A 234 -9.57 2.47 4.63
CA LEU A 234 -8.84 3.19 3.58
C LEU A 234 -9.36 2.78 2.19
N HIS A 235 -9.47 1.47 1.94
CA HIS A 235 -9.89 0.98 0.62
C HIS A 235 -11.37 1.22 0.33
N MET A 236 -12.24 1.16 1.34
CA MET A 236 -13.62 1.65 1.24
C MET A 236 -13.67 3.12 0.80
N HIS A 237 -12.86 3.96 1.46
CA HIS A 237 -12.82 5.37 1.15
C HIS A 237 -12.35 5.60 -0.29
N LEU A 238 -11.29 4.92 -0.73
CA LEU A 238 -10.82 4.97 -2.13
C LEU A 238 -11.87 4.51 -3.14
N ALA A 239 -12.65 3.46 -2.81
CA ALA A 239 -13.75 3.00 -3.65
C ALA A 239 -14.78 4.11 -3.90
N ILE A 240 -15.11 4.89 -2.86
CA ILE A 240 -16.07 6.00 -2.92
C ILE A 240 -15.51 7.20 -3.67
N VAL A 241 -14.35 7.72 -3.24
CA VAL A 241 -13.89 9.05 -3.68
C VAL A 241 -13.11 8.98 -4.98
N ALA A 242 -12.27 7.96 -5.13
CA ALA A 242 -11.35 7.88 -6.26
C ALA A 242 -11.88 6.96 -7.38
N LEU A 243 -12.52 5.83 -7.05
CA LEU A 243 -12.99 4.89 -8.07
C LEU A 243 -14.46 5.10 -8.48
N LYS A 244 -15.25 5.79 -7.64
CA LYS A 244 -16.71 5.95 -7.81
C LYS A 244 -17.42 4.60 -7.97
N ASP A 245 -16.90 3.56 -7.31
CA ASP A 245 -17.44 2.21 -7.36
C ASP A 245 -18.06 1.82 -6.02
N TYR A 246 -19.34 2.16 -5.88
CA TYR A 246 -20.10 1.90 -4.65
C TYR A 246 -20.33 0.41 -4.38
N GLN A 247 -20.25 -0.44 -5.42
CA GLN A 247 -20.42 -1.88 -5.27
C GLN A 247 -19.26 -2.53 -4.50
N THR A 248 -18.06 -1.94 -4.56
CA THR A 248 -16.86 -2.48 -3.90
C THR A 248 -16.68 -1.99 -2.46
N ILE A 249 -17.51 -1.06 -1.96
CA ILE A 249 -17.35 -0.52 -0.60
C ILE A 249 -17.34 -1.64 0.45
N ILE A 250 -18.41 -2.40 0.56
CA ILE A 250 -18.50 -3.49 1.55
C ILE A 250 -17.53 -4.63 1.20
N PRO A 251 -17.43 -5.11 -0.05
CA PRO A 251 -16.44 -6.12 -0.43
C PRO A 251 -15.00 -5.78 -0.04
N ALA A 252 -14.56 -4.53 -0.21
CA ALA A 252 -13.22 -4.09 0.17
C ALA A 252 -12.97 -4.25 1.67
N LEU A 253 -13.92 -3.84 2.52
CA LEU A 253 -13.81 -4.03 3.96
C LEU A 253 -13.77 -5.51 4.33
N VAL A 254 -14.67 -6.30 3.74
CA VAL A 254 -14.78 -7.75 3.96
C VAL A 254 -13.47 -8.44 3.58
N PHE A 255 -12.84 -8.06 2.46
CA PHE A 255 -11.52 -8.56 2.07
C PHE A 255 -10.50 -8.42 3.20
N PHE A 256 -10.30 -7.21 3.74
CA PHE A 256 -9.30 -7.01 4.77
C PHE A 256 -9.68 -7.69 6.09
N VAL A 257 -10.94 -7.65 6.51
CA VAL A 257 -11.39 -8.33 7.73
C VAL A 257 -11.19 -9.83 7.65
N LEU A 258 -11.58 -10.47 6.52
CA LEU A 258 -11.36 -11.90 6.29
C LEU A 258 -9.88 -12.28 6.33
N HIS A 259 -9.02 -11.49 5.68
CA HIS A 259 -7.57 -11.73 5.72
C HIS A 259 -7.00 -11.52 7.13
N GLY A 260 -7.48 -10.54 7.88
CA GLY A 260 -7.07 -10.30 9.26
C GLY A 260 -7.45 -11.44 10.19
N MET A 261 -8.65 -11.99 10.04
CA MET A 261 -9.09 -13.19 10.76
C MET A 261 -8.21 -14.39 10.39
N ALA A 262 -8.02 -14.66 9.10
CA ALA A 262 -7.24 -15.80 8.63
C ALA A 262 -5.77 -15.72 9.09
N CYS A 263 -5.12 -14.56 8.96
CA CYS A 263 -3.77 -14.32 9.50
C CYS A 263 -3.70 -14.54 11.01
N THR A 264 -4.71 -14.09 11.74
CA THR A 264 -4.77 -14.24 13.20
C THR A 264 -4.95 -15.72 13.59
N ILE A 265 -5.74 -16.47 12.84
CA ILE A 265 -5.92 -17.92 13.04
C ILE A 265 -4.60 -18.64 12.75
N GLU A 266 -3.98 -18.42 11.59
CA GLU A 266 -2.70 -19.05 11.22
C GLU A 266 -1.56 -18.73 12.20
N ALA A 267 -1.57 -17.54 12.82
CA ALA A 267 -0.55 -17.16 13.79
C ALA A 267 -0.71 -17.87 15.16
N HIS A 268 -1.89 -18.41 15.48
CA HIS A 268 -2.18 -19.04 16.77
C HIS A 268 -2.51 -20.53 16.68
N VAL A 269 -2.85 -21.01 15.49
CA VAL A 269 -3.17 -22.42 15.23
C VAL A 269 -2.01 -23.03 14.43
N PRO A 270 -1.28 -24.00 15.00
CA PRO A 270 -0.17 -24.64 14.30
C PRO A 270 -0.70 -25.59 13.22
N PHE A 271 -0.83 -25.08 11.99
CA PHE A 271 -1.11 -25.92 10.83
C PHE A 271 0.19 -26.59 10.36
N GLN A 272 0.30 -27.91 10.53
CA GLN A 272 1.38 -28.71 9.94
C GLN A 272 0.89 -29.30 8.63
N LEU A 273 1.11 -28.57 7.53
CA LEU A 273 0.77 -29.03 6.18
C LEU A 273 2.05 -29.18 5.34
N PRO A 274 2.10 -30.11 4.38
CA PRO A 274 3.18 -30.19 3.41
C PRO A 274 3.36 -28.86 2.67
N VAL A 275 4.61 -28.50 2.38
CA VAL A 275 4.97 -27.20 1.80
C VAL A 275 4.14 -26.83 0.57
N LEU A 276 3.97 -27.77 -0.36
CA LEU A 276 3.20 -27.54 -1.59
C LEU A 276 1.72 -27.26 -1.28
N LEU A 277 1.15 -27.97 -0.32
CA LEU A 277 -0.25 -27.81 0.06
C LEU A 277 -0.49 -26.46 0.75
N SER A 278 0.39 -26.06 1.69
CA SER A 278 0.34 -24.74 2.33
C SER A 278 0.43 -23.61 1.30
N TRP A 279 1.35 -23.74 0.34
CA TRP A 279 1.51 -22.79 -0.75
C TRP A 279 0.25 -22.72 -1.62
N LEU A 280 -0.26 -23.86 -2.09
CA LEU A 280 -1.47 -23.94 -2.93
C LEU A 280 -2.68 -23.31 -2.23
N LEU A 281 -2.92 -23.64 -0.96
CA LEU A 281 -4.04 -23.09 -0.19
C LEU A 281 -3.90 -21.58 0.00
N THR A 282 -2.69 -21.09 0.28
CA THR A 282 -2.42 -19.65 0.40
C THR A 282 -2.72 -18.93 -0.91
N GLN A 283 -2.21 -19.44 -2.04
CA GLN A 283 -2.43 -18.82 -3.35
C GLN A 283 -3.90 -18.87 -3.77
N LEU A 284 -4.59 -19.99 -3.51
CA LEU A 284 -6.00 -20.14 -3.81
C LEU A 284 -6.84 -19.15 -2.99
N PHE A 285 -6.57 -19.02 -1.69
CA PHE A 285 -7.26 -18.07 -0.83
C PHE A 285 -7.07 -16.63 -1.35
N LEU A 286 -5.83 -16.22 -1.62
CA LEU A 286 -5.51 -14.90 -2.17
C LEU A 286 -6.25 -14.63 -3.49
N LEU A 287 -6.28 -15.62 -4.39
CA LEU A 287 -6.91 -15.47 -5.70
C LEU A 287 -8.44 -15.34 -5.60
N VAL A 288 -9.08 -16.17 -4.78
CA VAL A 288 -10.53 -16.18 -4.58
C VAL A 288 -10.98 -14.85 -3.97
N THR A 289 -10.30 -14.40 -2.93
CA THR A 289 -10.67 -13.17 -2.23
C THR A 289 -10.25 -11.90 -2.98
N ALA A 290 -9.23 -11.94 -3.86
CA ALA A 290 -8.76 -10.76 -4.59
C ALA A 290 -9.89 -10.01 -5.32
N SER A 291 -10.89 -10.75 -5.84
CA SER A 291 -12.07 -10.20 -6.51
C SER A 291 -12.84 -9.16 -5.68
N LEU A 292 -12.86 -9.32 -4.36
CA LEU A 292 -13.52 -8.42 -3.42
C LEU A 292 -12.88 -7.02 -3.39
N GLN A 293 -11.61 -6.92 -3.80
CA GLN A 293 -10.82 -5.70 -3.69
C GLN A 293 -10.42 -5.12 -5.07
N ILE A 294 -10.05 -5.97 -6.03
CA ILE A 294 -9.59 -5.51 -7.36
C ILE A 294 -10.72 -5.27 -8.36
N GLY A 295 -11.95 -5.68 -8.02
CA GLY A 295 -13.17 -5.53 -8.83
C GLY A 295 -13.34 -4.18 -9.54
N PRO A 296 -13.13 -3.03 -8.88
CA PRO A 296 -13.28 -1.72 -9.52
C PRO A 296 -12.35 -1.56 -10.73
N PHE A 297 -11.07 -1.91 -10.57
CA PHE A 297 -10.06 -1.66 -11.59
C PHE A 297 -10.21 -2.53 -12.84
N ILE A 298 -10.86 -3.70 -12.68
CA ILE A 298 -11.20 -4.57 -13.80
C ILE A 298 -12.53 -4.17 -14.46
N ARG A 299 -13.51 -3.64 -13.70
CA ARG A 299 -14.81 -3.22 -14.25
C ARG A 299 -14.81 -1.85 -14.94
N ILE A 300 -14.04 -0.88 -14.44
CA ILE A 300 -14.05 0.51 -14.98
C ILE A 300 -13.59 0.59 -16.44
N GLY A 301 -12.91 -0.47 -16.94
CA GLY A 301 -12.61 -0.60 -18.36
C GLY A 301 -11.53 0.37 -18.85
N PRO A 302 -11.42 0.57 -20.18
CA PRO A 302 -10.39 1.40 -20.81
C PRO A 302 -10.31 2.85 -20.31
N LYS A 303 -11.42 3.43 -19.86
CA LYS A 303 -11.49 4.82 -19.38
C LYS A 303 -10.52 5.11 -18.23
N PHE A 304 -10.37 4.18 -17.29
CA PHE A 304 -9.40 4.34 -16.21
C PHE A 304 -7.98 4.36 -16.77
N TYR A 305 -7.66 3.43 -17.66
CA TYR A 305 -6.32 3.31 -18.22
C TYR A 305 -5.96 4.51 -19.10
N SER A 306 -6.88 5.02 -19.91
CA SER A 306 -6.62 6.20 -20.76
C SER A 306 -6.29 7.47 -19.96
N LEU A 307 -6.82 7.59 -18.75
CA LEU A 307 -6.52 8.71 -17.84
C LEU A 307 -5.21 8.51 -17.07
N ASN A 308 -4.64 7.30 -17.07
CA ASN A 308 -3.48 6.92 -16.27
C ASN A 308 -2.45 6.16 -17.09
N PRO A 309 -1.84 6.79 -18.12
CA PRO A 309 -0.73 6.19 -18.83
C PRO A 309 0.42 5.90 -17.87
N PRO A 310 1.03 4.69 -17.91
CA PRO A 310 2.18 4.40 -17.07
C PRO A 310 3.34 5.32 -17.50
N PRO A 311 4.24 5.64 -16.57
CA PRO A 311 5.46 6.36 -16.90
C PRO A 311 6.19 5.70 -18.07
N LEU A 312 6.74 6.53 -18.96
CA LEU A 312 7.46 6.09 -20.17
C LEU A 312 6.58 5.40 -21.23
N PHE A 313 5.24 5.38 -21.13
CA PHE A 313 4.38 4.66 -22.09
C PHE A 313 4.52 5.13 -23.55
N GLU A 314 4.66 6.44 -23.76
CA GLU A 314 4.70 7.04 -25.09
C GLU A 314 6.09 6.99 -25.74
N GLN A 315 7.09 6.47 -25.03
CA GLN A 315 8.48 6.49 -25.48
C GLN A 315 8.71 5.51 -26.65
N GLN A 316 9.34 6.00 -27.71
CA GLN A 316 9.53 5.22 -28.95
C GLN A 316 10.57 4.11 -28.81
N TRP A 317 11.52 4.24 -27.88
CA TRP A 317 12.61 3.28 -27.66
C TRP A 317 12.16 2.00 -26.94
N ILE A 318 10.95 1.97 -26.37
CA ILE A 318 10.41 0.77 -25.70
C ILE A 318 9.81 -0.17 -26.76
N PRO A 319 10.22 -1.47 -26.79
CA PRO A 319 9.68 -2.43 -27.74
C PRO A 319 8.15 -2.54 -27.67
N LYS A 320 7.48 -2.25 -28.77
CA LYS A 320 6.01 -2.37 -28.90
C LYS A 320 5.63 -3.79 -29.30
N LEU A 321 5.54 -4.68 -28.31
CA LEU A 321 5.12 -6.06 -28.51
C LEU A 321 3.67 -6.13 -29.07
N ARG A 322 3.41 -7.16 -29.88
CA ARG A 322 2.06 -7.43 -30.43
C ARG A 322 1.12 -7.83 -29.30
N VAL A 323 -0.02 -7.17 -29.22
CA VAL A 323 -1.04 -7.41 -28.20
C VAL A 323 -2.14 -8.31 -28.78
N PRO A 324 -2.64 -9.31 -28.03
CA PRO A 324 -3.78 -10.12 -28.48
C PRO A 324 -5.04 -9.27 -28.68
N ASN A 325 -5.81 -9.57 -29.73
CA ASN A 325 -7.09 -8.89 -30.00
C ASN A 325 -8.27 -9.54 -29.26
N PHE A 326 -8.04 -10.61 -28.50
CA PHE A 326 -9.08 -11.30 -27.75
C PHE A 326 -9.33 -10.62 -26.40
N CYS A 327 -10.61 -10.35 -26.12
CA CYS A 327 -11.09 -9.82 -24.85
C CYS A 327 -12.07 -10.83 -24.23
N PRO A 328 -11.65 -11.58 -23.19
CA PRO A 328 -12.54 -12.50 -22.49
C PRO A 328 -13.63 -11.71 -21.77
N LYS A 329 -14.88 -12.16 -22.00
CA LYS A 329 -16.07 -11.64 -21.34
C LYS A 329 -16.20 -12.21 -19.94
#